data_AF-A0A2E5SX29-F1
#
_entry.id   AF-A0A2E5SX29-F1
#
_cell.length_a   1.000
_cell.length_b   1.000
_cell.length_c   1.000
_cell.angle_alpha   90.00
_cell.angle_beta   90.00
_cell.angle_gamma   90.00
#
_symmetry.space_group_name_H-M   'P 1'
#
loop_
_entity.id
_entity.type
_entity.pdbx_description
1 polymer ?
#
loop_
_entity_poly.entity_id
_entity_poly.type
_entity_poly.pdbx_seq_one_letter_code
_entity_poly.pdbx_strand_id
1 'polypeptide(L)'
;MVVQTSSPFAPAKPRVPVVPRKISSGLSNQKPHTNKTHCPKCSSQLHRNYDDAECLNCGFVDYDYVPPVTKKKANSIIGTGTRYVLRYVGEFPTLSDVVTHVKVYRVRNRVVYGVRCPFCGSGMSQSSLSGKRKEIREERYKCTSGHRVSLCPNGDGDIGWK
;
A
#
# COMPACT_ATOMS: atom_id res chain seq x y z
N MET A 1 -13.34 8.89 59.69
CA MET A 1 -12.26 9.90 59.57
C MET A 1 -11.56 9.67 58.24
N VAL A 2 -11.60 10.63 57.33
CA VAL A 2 -10.97 10.52 55.99
C VAL A 2 -9.62 11.23 56.06
N VAL A 3 -8.53 10.49 55.87
CA VAL A 3 -7.16 11.04 55.86
C VAL A 3 -6.86 11.56 54.46
N GLN A 4 -6.77 12.89 54.32
CA GLN A 4 -6.31 13.53 53.09
C GLN A 4 -4.77 13.52 53.07
N THR A 5 -4.18 12.82 52.10
CA THR A 5 -2.74 12.86 51.82
C THR A 5 -2.45 13.95 50.77
N SER A 6 -1.91 15.08 51.20
CA SER A 6 -1.41 16.12 50.30
C SER A 6 -0.01 15.74 49.79
N SER A 7 0.16 15.52 48.48
CA SER A 7 1.47 15.23 47.88
C SER A 7 2.36 16.48 47.85
N PRO A 8 3.65 16.41 48.27
CA PRO A 8 4.49 17.59 48.44
C PRO A 8 5.25 18.03 47.18
N PHE A 9 5.03 17.39 46.02
CA PHE A 9 5.79 17.68 44.81
C PHE A 9 4.91 18.34 43.74
N ALA A 10 5.03 19.66 43.62
CA ALA A 10 4.51 20.42 42.49
C ALA A 10 5.63 20.66 41.46
N PRO A 11 5.39 20.48 40.14
CA PRO A 11 6.39 20.76 39.12
C PRO A 11 6.70 22.26 39.04
N ALA A 12 7.99 22.60 38.88
CA ALA A 12 8.43 23.98 38.79
C ALA A 12 7.87 24.68 37.54
N LYS A 13 7.26 25.86 37.74
CA LYS A 13 6.72 26.67 36.64
C LYS A 13 7.89 27.35 35.90
N PRO A 14 8.03 27.19 34.57
CA PRO A 14 9.08 27.85 33.82
C PRO A 14 8.90 29.36 33.86
N ARG A 15 10.00 30.09 34.08
CA ARG A 15 9.99 31.56 34.27
C ARG A 15 9.77 32.35 32.98
N VAL A 16 9.79 31.70 31.81
CA VAL A 16 9.62 32.33 30.49
C VAL A 16 8.67 31.48 29.64
N PRO A 17 7.72 32.08 28.90
CA PRO A 17 6.88 31.33 27.96
C PRO A 17 7.74 30.71 26.85
N VAL A 18 7.69 29.38 26.71
CA VAL A 18 8.33 28.68 25.59
C VAL A 18 7.47 28.94 24.35
N VAL A 19 7.89 29.89 23.52
CA VAL A 19 7.24 30.14 22.23
C VAL A 19 7.79 29.14 21.22
N PRO A 20 6.95 28.27 20.62
CA PRO A 20 7.41 27.32 19.62
C PRO A 20 7.93 28.07 18.37
N ARG A 21 9.20 27.83 18.04
CA ARG A 21 9.85 28.39 16.85
C ARG A 21 9.20 27.79 15.61
N LYS A 22 8.50 28.61 14.83
CA LYS A 22 7.95 28.19 13.53
C LYS A 22 9.12 28.02 12.55
N ILE A 23 9.42 26.77 12.21
CA ILE A 23 10.34 26.45 11.11
C ILE A 23 9.54 26.59 9.82
N SER A 24 9.81 27.62 9.03
CA SER A 24 9.30 27.70 7.66
C SER A 24 10.03 26.67 6.80
N SER A 25 9.34 25.58 6.47
CA SER A 25 9.80 24.62 5.47
C SER A 25 9.80 25.30 4.10
N GLY A 26 10.99 25.68 3.63
CA GLY A 26 11.21 26.07 2.24
C GLY A 26 11.10 24.86 1.32
N LEU A 27 9.87 24.40 1.06
CA LEU A 27 9.60 23.46 -0.02
C LEU A 27 9.58 24.28 -1.31
N SER A 28 10.64 24.14 -2.11
CA SER A 28 10.65 24.63 -3.47
C SER A 28 9.51 23.97 -4.24
N ASN A 29 8.70 24.79 -4.88
CA ASN A 29 7.53 24.37 -5.63
C ASN A 29 8.00 23.76 -6.97
N GLN A 30 8.57 22.54 -6.93
CA GLN A 30 8.91 21.81 -8.14
C GLN A 30 7.59 21.44 -8.84
N LYS A 31 7.32 22.10 -9.97
CA LYS A 31 6.20 21.73 -10.84
C LYS A 31 6.37 20.25 -11.24
N PRO A 32 5.29 19.47 -11.33
CA PRO A 32 5.37 18.09 -11.79
C PRO A 32 5.95 18.08 -13.21
N HIS A 33 7.15 17.50 -13.36
CA HIS A 33 7.80 17.34 -14.65
C HIS A 33 6.95 16.37 -15.50
N THR A 34 6.53 16.83 -16.67
CA THR A 34 5.82 16.01 -17.66
C THR A 34 6.78 15.70 -18.80
N ASN A 35 6.90 14.43 -19.16
CA ASN A 35 7.80 14.00 -20.22
C ASN A 35 7.39 14.64 -21.55
N LYS A 36 8.34 15.25 -22.26
CA LYS A 36 8.08 15.87 -23.57
C LYS A 36 7.86 14.78 -24.60
N THR A 37 6.85 14.95 -25.46
CA THR A 37 6.56 14.03 -26.57
C THR A 37 7.13 14.49 -27.91
N HIS A 38 7.44 15.78 -28.03
CA HIS A 38 7.95 16.42 -29.24
C HIS A 38 9.23 17.18 -28.96
N CYS A 39 10.12 17.21 -29.94
CA CYS A 39 11.40 17.90 -29.85
C CYS A 39 11.17 19.44 -29.85
N PRO A 40 11.75 20.19 -28.91
CA PRO A 40 11.63 21.65 -28.88
C PRO A 40 12.39 22.34 -30.02
N LYS A 41 13.33 21.66 -30.68
CA LYS A 41 14.15 22.24 -31.76
C LYS A 41 13.51 22.09 -33.14
N CYS A 42 12.94 20.94 -33.44
CA CYS A 42 12.47 20.61 -34.79
C CYS A 42 11.05 20.01 -34.83
N SER A 43 10.32 20.07 -33.71
CA SER A 43 8.94 19.59 -33.53
C SER A 43 8.65 18.14 -33.93
N SER A 44 9.66 17.35 -34.30
CA SER A 44 9.52 15.93 -34.54
C SER A 44 9.21 15.17 -33.24
N GLN A 45 8.62 13.99 -33.38
CA GLN A 45 8.32 13.13 -32.24
C GLN A 45 9.60 12.60 -31.61
N LEU A 46 9.70 12.68 -30.28
CA LEU A 46 10.81 12.10 -29.52
C LEU A 46 10.66 10.59 -29.42
N HIS A 47 11.76 9.87 -29.66
CA HIS A 47 11.85 8.42 -29.49
C HIS A 47 12.34 8.10 -28.08
N ARG A 48 11.70 7.13 -27.42
CA ARG A 48 12.07 6.73 -26.06
C ARG A 48 13.13 5.66 -26.11
N ASN A 49 14.26 5.90 -25.46
CA ASN A 49 15.28 4.91 -25.21
C ASN A 49 15.15 4.37 -23.77
N TYR A 50 16.11 3.58 -23.30
CA TYR A 50 16.06 2.95 -21.98
C TYR A 50 16.01 3.99 -20.85
N ASP A 51 16.90 4.99 -20.88
CA ASP A 51 17.00 6.01 -19.83
C ASP A 51 16.51 7.41 -20.25
N ASP A 52 16.54 7.72 -21.55
CA ASP A 52 16.30 9.08 -22.08
C ASP A 52 15.31 9.11 -23.26
N ALA A 53 14.84 10.31 -23.63
CA ALA A 53 14.09 10.53 -24.88
C ALA A 53 14.91 11.35 -25.89
N GLU A 54 15.14 10.80 -27.09
CA GLU A 54 16.00 11.37 -28.14
C GLU A 54 15.22 11.68 -29.42
N CYS A 55 15.59 12.77 -30.09
CA CYS A 55 15.12 13.14 -31.41
C CYS A 55 16.05 12.61 -32.50
N LEU A 56 15.55 11.71 -33.35
CA LEU A 56 16.31 11.13 -34.47
C LEU A 56 16.63 12.13 -35.60
N ASN A 57 15.88 13.24 -35.70
CA ASN A 57 16.09 14.22 -36.78
C ASN A 57 17.16 15.26 -36.46
N CYS A 58 17.37 15.61 -35.19
CA CYS A 58 18.28 16.70 -34.81
C CYS A 58 19.19 16.38 -33.61
N GLY A 59 19.16 15.15 -33.09
CA GLY A 59 19.98 14.70 -31.97
C GLY A 59 19.69 15.40 -30.64
N PHE A 60 18.49 15.97 -30.47
CA PHE A 60 18.10 16.55 -29.18
C PHE A 60 17.77 15.43 -28.19
N VAL A 61 18.35 15.49 -26.99
CA VAL A 61 18.11 14.55 -25.88
C VAL A 61 17.44 15.28 -24.72
N ASP A 62 16.36 14.71 -24.19
CA ASP A 62 15.64 15.21 -23.02
C ASP A 62 16.18 14.54 -21.74
N TYR A 63 17.22 15.13 -21.12
CA TYR A 63 17.81 14.64 -19.87
C TYR A 63 16.87 14.76 -18.65
N ASP A 64 15.80 15.55 -18.77
CA ASP A 64 14.75 15.66 -17.75
C ASP A 64 13.69 14.55 -17.90
N TYR A 65 13.86 13.63 -18.85
CA TYR A 65 12.95 12.53 -19.06
C TYR A 65 12.97 11.58 -17.86
N VAL A 66 11.80 11.36 -17.26
CA VAL A 66 11.63 10.35 -16.23
C VAL A 66 11.01 9.12 -16.88
N PRO A 67 11.71 7.97 -16.97
CA PRO A 67 11.13 6.78 -17.55
C PRO A 67 9.82 6.47 -16.82
N PRO A 68 8.72 6.20 -17.55
CA PRO A 68 7.46 5.87 -16.90
C PRO A 68 7.72 4.60 -16.10
N VAL A 69 7.76 4.73 -14.78
CA VAL A 69 7.78 3.57 -13.89
C VAL A 69 6.53 2.81 -14.24
N THR A 70 6.67 1.70 -14.97
CA THR A 70 5.57 0.78 -15.18
C THR A 70 5.25 0.28 -13.78
N LYS A 71 4.31 0.95 -13.10
CA LYS A 71 3.62 0.36 -11.97
C LYS A 71 3.09 -0.92 -12.58
N LYS A 72 3.73 -2.06 -12.26
CA LYS A 72 3.20 -3.37 -12.59
C LYS A 72 1.78 -3.28 -12.09
N LYS A 73 0.82 -3.18 -13.02
CA LYS A 73 -0.58 -3.05 -12.66
C LYS A 73 -0.85 -4.34 -11.90
N ALA A 74 -0.88 -4.24 -10.57
CA ALA A 74 -1.24 -5.32 -9.68
C ALA A 74 -2.75 -5.46 -9.83
N ASN A 75 -3.21 -5.86 -11.02
CA ASN A 75 -4.59 -6.18 -11.28
C ASN A 75 -4.86 -7.48 -10.53
N SER A 76 -5.05 -7.38 -9.20
CA SER A 76 -5.34 -8.49 -8.29
C SER A 76 -6.83 -8.84 -8.29
N ILE A 77 -7.60 -8.28 -9.22
CA ILE A 77 -9.05 -8.39 -9.25
C ILE A 77 -9.47 -8.85 -10.65
N ILE A 78 -9.17 -10.10 -10.97
CA ILE A 78 -9.82 -10.80 -12.09
C ILE A 78 -11.00 -11.56 -11.48
N GLY A 79 -12.20 -10.99 -11.55
CA GLY A 79 -13.33 -11.51 -10.79
C GLY A 79 -14.71 -11.00 -11.18
N THR A 80 -15.62 -11.93 -11.51
CA THR A 80 -17.04 -11.66 -11.77
C THR A 80 -17.76 -11.33 -10.46
N GLY A 81 -18.00 -10.04 -10.19
CA GLY A 81 -18.90 -9.49 -9.16
C GLY A 81 -18.55 -9.78 -7.69
N THR A 82 -18.48 -11.05 -7.29
CA THR A 82 -18.34 -11.51 -5.90
C THR A 82 -17.19 -12.51 -5.69
N ARG A 83 -16.59 -13.01 -6.78
CA ARG A 83 -15.45 -13.95 -6.73
C ARG A 83 -14.21 -13.23 -7.21
N TYR A 84 -13.14 -13.30 -6.44
CA TYR A 84 -11.87 -12.65 -6.67
C TYR A 84 -10.74 -13.67 -6.66
N VAL A 85 -9.71 -13.41 -7.47
CA VAL A 85 -8.46 -14.18 -7.50
C VAL A 85 -7.36 -13.28 -6.98
N LEU A 86 -6.95 -13.49 -5.72
CA LEU A 86 -5.94 -12.65 -5.07
C LEU A 86 -4.54 -13.20 -5.32
N ARG A 87 -3.60 -12.29 -5.54
CA ARG A 87 -2.17 -12.59 -5.68
C ARG A 87 -1.46 -12.46 -4.33
N TYR A 88 -0.32 -13.15 -4.21
CA TYR A 88 0.53 -13.08 -3.04
C TYR A 88 1.23 -11.71 -2.94
N VAL A 89 1.22 -11.10 -1.75
CA VAL A 89 1.81 -9.78 -1.47
C VAL A 89 2.77 -9.84 -0.27
N GLY A 90 3.12 -11.03 0.21
CA GLY A 90 4.07 -11.18 1.31
C GLY A 90 5.54 -11.11 0.85
N GLU A 91 6.44 -11.43 1.78
CA GLU A 91 7.90 -11.30 1.60
C GLU A 91 8.53 -12.40 0.73
N PHE A 92 7.84 -13.54 0.55
CA PHE A 92 8.41 -14.70 -0.14
C PHE A 92 8.11 -14.71 -1.65
N PRO A 93 9.09 -14.41 -2.53
CA PRO A 93 8.84 -14.31 -3.97
C PRO A 93 8.46 -15.65 -4.61
N THR A 94 8.80 -16.78 -3.99
CA THR A 94 8.46 -18.14 -4.44
C THR A 94 6.94 -18.38 -4.45
N LEU A 95 6.17 -17.60 -3.71
CA LEU A 95 4.71 -17.70 -3.65
C LEU A 95 4.01 -16.70 -4.59
N SER A 96 4.75 -15.92 -5.37
CA SER A 96 4.18 -14.88 -6.26
C SER A 96 3.25 -15.43 -7.34
N ASP A 97 3.52 -16.66 -7.82
CA ASP A 97 2.68 -17.36 -8.81
C ASP A 97 1.48 -18.08 -8.18
N VAL A 98 1.45 -18.21 -6.84
CA VAL A 98 0.37 -18.86 -6.13
C VAL A 98 -0.78 -17.86 -5.93
N VAL A 99 -1.98 -18.27 -6.32
CA VAL A 99 -3.20 -17.44 -6.21
C VAL A 99 -4.21 -18.08 -5.28
N THR A 100 -4.98 -17.23 -4.60
CA THR A 100 -6.08 -17.68 -3.73
C THR A 100 -7.42 -17.22 -4.29
N HIS A 101 -8.40 -18.12 -4.24
CA HIS A 101 -9.77 -17.78 -4.60
C HIS A 101 -10.51 -17.28 -3.37
N VAL A 102 -11.09 -16.10 -3.50
CA VAL A 102 -11.86 -15.46 -2.45
C VAL A 102 -13.26 -15.16 -2.95
N LYS A 103 -14.27 -15.47 -2.15
CA LYS A 103 -15.66 -15.12 -2.43
C LYS A 103 -16.19 -14.20 -1.35
N VAL A 104 -16.78 -13.09 -1.76
CA VAL A 104 -17.44 -12.15 -0.87
C VAL A 104 -18.84 -12.64 -0.54
N TYR A 105 -19.13 -12.68 0.76
CA TYR A 105 -20.44 -12.92 1.34
C TYR A 105 -20.89 -11.68 2.11
N ARG A 106 -22.14 -11.28 1.95
CA ARG A 106 -22.76 -10.26 2.80
C ARG A 106 -23.57 -10.97 3.89
N VAL A 107 -23.19 -10.73 5.14
CA VAL A 107 -23.89 -11.23 6.32
C VAL A 107 -24.45 -10.02 7.06
N ARG A 108 -25.75 -9.78 6.92
CA ARG A 108 -26.42 -8.56 7.43
C ARG A 108 -25.72 -7.30 6.89
N ASN A 109 -25.24 -6.41 7.76
CA ASN A 109 -24.52 -5.18 7.39
C ASN A 109 -22.99 -5.36 7.29
N ARG A 110 -22.48 -6.60 7.25
CA ARG A 110 -21.04 -6.89 7.20
C ARG A 110 -20.67 -7.65 5.94
N VAL A 111 -19.49 -7.34 5.41
CA VAL A 111 -18.85 -8.10 4.34
C VAL A 111 -17.91 -9.13 4.99
N VAL A 112 -18.03 -10.38 4.58
CA VAL A 112 -17.20 -11.50 5.05
C VAL A 112 -16.60 -12.19 3.84
N TYR A 113 -15.32 -12.51 3.90
CA TYR A 113 -14.65 -13.25 2.84
C TYR A 113 -14.62 -14.75 3.15
N GLY A 114 -15.03 -15.57 2.19
CA GLY A 114 -14.77 -17.00 2.17
C GLY A 114 -13.53 -17.27 1.34
N VAL A 115 -12.49 -17.83 1.97
CA VAL A 115 -11.17 -18.04 1.35
C VAL A 115 -10.94 -19.53 1.10
N ARG A 116 -10.40 -19.85 -0.08
CA ARG A 116 -9.93 -21.19 -0.40
C ARG A 116 -8.42 -21.28 -0.15
N CYS A 117 -8.00 -22.32 0.56
CA CYS A 117 -6.60 -22.62 0.85
C CYS A 117 -5.80 -22.76 -0.45
N PRO A 118 -4.70 -22.00 -0.66
CA PRO A 118 -3.88 -22.09 -1.87
C PRO A 118 -3.14 -23.42 -1.98
N PHE A 119 -2.78 -24.02 -0.84
CA PHE A 119 -1.99 -25.26 -0.79
C PHE A 119 -2.83 -26.53 -0.86
N CYS A 120 -4.02 -26.49 -0.26
CA CYS A 120 -4.83 -27.66 0.02
C CYS A 120 -6.21 -27.63 -0.64
N GLY A 121 -6.60 -26.50 -1.23
CA GLY A 121 -7.88 -26.35 -1.91
C GLY A 121 -9.12 -26.44 -1.00
N SER A 122 -8.97 -26.65 0.31
CA SER A 122 -10.10 -26.67 1.26
C SER A 122 -10.55 -25.27 1.64
N GLY A 123 -11.79 -25.15 2.12
CA GLY A 123 -12.30 -23.90 2.67
C GLY A 123 -11.58 -23.54 3.98
N MET A 124 -11.27 -22.27 4.17
CA MET A 124 -10.62 -21.77 5.38
C MET A 124 -11.62 -21.09 6.31
N SER A 125 -11.43 -21.26 7.61
CA SER A 125 -12.22 -20.59 8.65
C SER A 125 -11.50 -19.34 9.15
N GLN A 126 -12.26 -18.30 9.48
CA GLN A 126 -11.69 -17.06 10.01
C GLN A 126 -11.20 -17.31 11.44
N SER A 127 -9.92 -17.02 11.68
CA SER A 127 -9.31 -17.05 13.00
C SER A 127 -9.31 -15.66 13.62
N SER A 128 -9.77 -15.53 14.86
CA SER A 128 -9.70 -14.28 15.61
C SER A 128 -8.25 -13.89 15.91
N LEU A 129 -7.95 -12.59 15.77
CA LEU A 129 -6.65 -12.02 16.09
C LEU A 129 -6.49 -11.93 17.62
N SER A 130 -5.54 -12.68 18.16
CA SER A 130 -5.18 -12.66 19.58
C SER A 130 -4.43 -11.36 19.93
N GLY A 131 -5.11 -10.43 20.60
CA GLY A 131 -4.60 -9.50 21.64
C GLY A 131 -3.48 -8.48 21.33
N LYS A 132 -2.70 -8.60 20.25
CA LYS A 132 -1.63 -7.64 19.90
C LYS A 132 -2.10 -6.68 18.81
N ARG A 133 -1.62 -5.43 18.89
CA ARG A 133 -2.08 -4.26 18.10
C ARG A 133 -2.42 -4.62 16.66
N LYS A 134 -3.67 -4.35 16.31
CA LYS A 134 -4.29 -4.57 15.00
C LYS A 134 -3.52 -3.78 13.95
N GLU A 135 -2.95 -4.44 12.94
CA GLU A 135 -2.88 -3.81 11.62
C GLU A 135 -4.33 -3.71 11.17
N ILE A 136 -4.88 -2.49 11.16
CA ILE A 136 -6.30 -2.15 11.37
C ILE A 136 -7.31 -2.87 10.44
N ARG A 137 -6.85 -3.62 9.43
CA ARG A 137 -7.67 -4.33 8.44
C ARG A 137 -7.15 -5.72 8.00
N GLU A 138 -6.20 -6.34 8.71
CA GLU A 138 -5.78 -7.72 8.39
C GLU A 138 -6.83 -8.74 8.87
N GLU A 139 -7.27 -9.65 7.98
CA GLU A 139 -8.16 -10.76 8.32
C GLU A 139 -7.44 -12.11 8.16
N ARG A 140 -7.44 -12.95 9.20
CA ARG A 140 -6.69 -14.21 9.22
C ARG A 140 -7.59 -15.42 9.04
N TYR A 141 -7.10 -16.38 8.27
CA TYR A 141 -7.78 -17.61 7.92
C TYR A 141 -6.89 -18.82 8.23
N LYS A 142 -7.50 -19.90 8.72
CA LYS A 142 -6.83 -21.17 8.97
C LYS A 142 -7.61 -22.30 8.30
N CYS A 143 -6.90 -23.23 7.64
CA CYS A 143 -7.53 -24.45 7.15
C CYS A 143 -7.42 -25.58 8.18
N THR A 144 -8.14 -26.69 7.94
CA THR A 144 -8.11 -27.89 8.77
C THR A 144 -6.73 -28.55 8.83
N SER A 145 -5.94 -28.46 7.75
CA SER A 145 -4.57 -29.00 7.70
C SER A 145 -3.52 -28.10 8.36
N GLY A 146 -3.91 -26.93 8.89
CA GLY A 146 -3.02 -26.05 9.64
C GLY A 146 -2.36 -24.90 8.85
N HIS A 147 -2.56 -24.80 7.53
CA HIS A 147 -2.13 -23.65 6.75
C HIS A 147 -2.85 -22.37 7.18
N ARG A 148 -2.14 -21.24 7.10
CA ARG A 148 -2.62 -19.92 7.46
C ARG A 148 -2.51 -18.98 6.27
N VAL A 149 -3.52 -18.12 6.11
CA VAL A 149 -3.56 -17.09 5.08
C VAL A 149 -4.10 -15.83 5.71
N SER A 150 -3.48 -14.70 5.42
CA SER A 150 -3.92 -13.39 5.87
C SER A 150 -4.31 -12.54 4.67
N LEU A 151 -5.52 -11.97 4.71
CA LEU A 151 -5.95 -10.97 3.75
C LEU A 151 -5.54 -9.59 4.26
N CYS A 152 -4.77 -8.87 3.47
CA CYS A 152 -4.32 -7.51 3.77
C CYS A 152 -4.83 -6.56 2.68
N PRO A 153 -5.50 -5.45 3.03
CA PRO A 153 -5.71 -4.39 2.08
C PRO A 153 -4.36 -3.72 1.80
N ASN A 154 -4.05 -3.59 0.53
CA ASN A 154 -2.96 -2.78 0.04
C ASN A 154 -3.33 -1.29 0.16
N GLY A 155 -2.33 -0.42 0.26
CA GLY A 155 -2.52 1.03 0.39
C GLY A 155 -3.32 1.65 -0.77
N ASP A 156 -3.30 1.00 -1.93
CA ASP A 156 -4.02 1.41 -3.14
C ASP A 156 -5.50 0.97 -3.19
N GLY A 157 -6.00 0.32 -2.13
CA GLY A 157 -7.39 -0.16 -2.05
C GLY A 157 -7.61 -1.57 -2.61
N ASP A 158 -6.59 -2.18 -3.21
CA ASP A 158 -6.59 -3.58 -3.61
C ASP A 158 -6.43 -4.52 -2.41
N ILE A 159 -6.89 -5.77 -2.51
CA ILE A 159 -6.68 -6.78 -1.47
C ILE A 159 -5.64 -7.80 -1.97
N GLY A 160 -4.70 -8.16 -1.10
CA GLY A 160 -3.71 -9.21 -1.34
C GLY A 160 -3.77 -10.28 -0.27
N TRP A 161 -3.17 -11.45 -0.54
CA TRP A 161 -2.99 -12.48 0.46
C TRP A 161 -1.51 -12.61 0.85
N LYS A 162 -1.25 -12.90 2.13
CA LYS A 162 0.08 -13.18 2.69
C LYS A 162 0.05 -14.44 3.55
#